data_AF-A0A6G2JH30-F1
#
_entry.id   AF-A0A6G2JH30-F1
#
_cell.length_a   1.000
_cell.length_b   1.000
_cell.length_c   1.000
_cell.angle_alpha   90.00
_cell.angle_beta   90.00
_cell.angle_gamma   90.00
#
_symmetry.space_group_name_H-M   'P 1'
#
loop_
_entity.id
_entity.type
_entity.pdbx_description
1 polymer ?
#
loop_
_entity_poly.entity_id
_entity_poly.type
_entity_poly.pdbx_seq_one_letter_code
_entity_poly.pdbx_strand_id
1 'polypeptide(L)'
;MGFLDDQRLVQQIRSGDDQAFVTLIRRYERSLAALIRDRIGAVDAVEDVLQETLVHAWSGLRDRAPRHVRAWLYQVARNRCADYLRSVQRRERFVDSEELATMIDRYGVPTARQRRAAEDVIGAFDHVPDKERAALRSFYLDGLSIAEIAARHRCPSGTIKRRLSHGRDMVRSELGVTMNRRSTAMSAEIRSGKKGFPELRPHISIEKSTGDPFTIDFRELAWWFIVPEIGEQVRWADYEPTRDGTAWKLTEDKTAAARRHAIIHGRECVEIEIEEHRHKDREGLLPLNHDPDKITRHTRFWGSLTETEVHWLAVESMKYDGTRELLTCLDEDFGWDWGMSTRHIENKGFLLEQTDGTLTKIPDAPQVFSHGRYTVHIGDRTFECMRVFDIDEDASERAVLVMAYVTRAGRTILFRRYNGNLWGKREKPPHSWGVEMTWEEDLPHTDRLVIDGVKYVHHYDSLTDAACGLSA
;
A
#
# COMPACT_ATOMS: atom_id res chain seq x y z
N MET A 1 -22.63 18.35 -20.48
CA MET A 1 -21.96 19.65 -20.70
C MET A 1 -20.46 19.37 -20.67
N GLY A 2 -19.76 19.52 -21.80
CA GLY A 2 -18.44 18.91 -22.03
C GLY A 2 -17.34 19.43 -21.10
N PHE A 3 -16.51 18.52 -20.57
CA PHE A 3 -15.30 18.87 -19.84
C PHE A 3 -14.35 19.65 -20.76
N LEU A 4 -14.26 20.96 -20.57
CA LEU A 4 -13.22 21.77 -21.20
C LEU A 4 -11.85 21.39 -20.60
N ASP A 5 -10.89 21.18 -21.50
CA ASP A 5 -9.46 21.01 -21.21
C ASP A 5 -8.91 22.25 -20.49
N ASP A 6 -8.16 22.04 -19.40
CA ASP A 6 -7.56 23.13 -18.61
C ASP A 6 -6.66 24.03 -19.46
N GLN A 7 -5.99 23.47 -20.47
CA GLN A 7 -5.18 24.26 -21.40
C GLN A 7 -6.03 25.25 -22.19
N ARG A 8 -7.24 24.86 -22.58
CA ARG A 8 -8.18 25.72 -23.31
C ARG A 8 -8.71 26.84 -22.42
N LEU A 9 -9.02 26.54 -21.16
CA LEU A 9 -9.40 27.55 -20.16
C LEU A 9 -8.26 28.56 -19.95
N VAL A 10 -7.01 28.10 -19.88
CA VAL A 10 -5.85 28.99 -19.78
C VAL A 10 -5.69 29.90 -21.00
N GLN A 11 -5.92 29.42 -22.22
CA GLN A 11 -5.88 30.30 -23.39
C GLN A 11 -6.99 31.36 -23.36
N GLN A 12 -8.18 31.01 -22.88
CA GLN A 12 -9.29 31.96 -22.71
C GLN A 12 -8.98 33.04 -21.66
N ILE A 13 -8.41 32.64 -20.52
CA ILE A 13 -7.94 33.56 -19.47
C ILE A 13 -6.93 34.56 -20.03
N ARG A 14 -5.99 34.09 -20.87
CA ARG A 14 -4.98 34.95 -21.53
C ARG A 14 -5.58 35.90 -22.56
N SER A 15 -6.70 35.53 -23.19
CA SER A 15 -7.45 36.41 -24.08
C SER A 15 -8.36 37.40 -23.36
N GLY A 16 -8.37 37.40 -22.01
CA GLY A 16 -9.17 38.33 -21.20
C GLY A 16 -10.54 37.80 -20.77
N ASP A 17 -10.80 36.49 -20.90
CA ASP A 17 -12.03 35.87 -20.41
C ASP A 17 -11.91 35.54 -18.91
N ASP A 18 -12.47 36.42 -18.10
CA ASP A 18 -12.46 36.31 -16.64
C ASP A 18 -13.31 35.14 -16.12
N GLN A 19 -14.33 34.72 -16.87
CA GLN A 19 -15.19 33.58 -16.49
C GLN A 19 -14.48 32.24 -16.70
N ALA A 20 -13.54 32.16 -17.64
CA ALA A 20 -12.70 30.98 -17.81
C ALA A 20 -11.82 30.72 -16.58
N PHE A 21 -11.35 31.75 -15.89
CA PHE A 21 -10.60 31.59 -14.64
C PHE A 21 -11.48 31.10 -13.50
N VAL A 22 -12.67 31.67 -13.31
CA VAL A 22 -13.61 31.20 -12.28
C VAL A 22 -13.93 29.72 -12.49
N THR A 23 -14.14 29.32 -13.74
CA THR A 23 -14.39 27.92 -14.13
C THR A 23 -13.20 27.01 -13.79
N LEU A 24 -11.98 27.48 -14.09
CA LEU A 24 -10.76 26.75 -13.78
C LEU A 24 -10.54 26.62 -12.27
N ILE A 25 -10.71 27.70 -11.51
CA ILE A 25 -10.46 27.72 -10.07
C ILE A 25 -11.48 26.91 -9.29
N ARG A 26 -12.77 26.95 -9.64
CA ARG A 26 -13.80 26.11 -8.98
C ARG A 26 -13.45 24.61 -9.01
N ARG A 27 -12.71 24.17 -10.04
CA ARG A 27 -12.23 22.78 -10.17
C ARG A 27 -11.12 22.44 -9.16
N TYR A 28 -10.35 23.43 -8.72
CA TYR A 28 -9.14 23.23 -7.89
C TYR A 28 -9.25 23.80 -6.47
N GLU A 29 -10.16 24.73 -6.23
CA GLU A 29 -10.32 25.50 -4.98
C GLU A 29 -10.31 24.62 -3.73
N ARG A 30 -11.19 23.61 -3.66
CA ARG A 30 -11.25 22.68 -2.50
C ARG A 30 -9.93 21.96 -2.26
N SER A 31 -9.27 21.52 -3.34
CA SER A 31 -8.01 20.78 -3.25
C SER A 31 -6.82 21.67 -2.89
N LEU A 32 -6.83 22.94 -3.30
CA LEU A 32 -5.85 23.94 -2.90
C LEU A 32 -6.06 24.34 -1.43
N ALA A 33 -7.31 24.50 -0.99
CA ALA A 33 -7.65 24.77 0.41
C ALA A 33 -7.21 23.63 1.34
N ALA A 34 -7.41 22.36 0.94
CA ALA A 34 -6.95 21.20 1.69
C ALA A 34 -5.42 21.16 1.83
N LEU A 35 -4.69 21.42 0.74
CA LEU A 35 -3.23 21.52 0.75
C LEU A 35 -2.74 22.66 1.66
N ILE A 36 -3.38 23.83 1.60
CA ILE A 36 -3.01 24.98 2.43
C ILE A 36 -3.22 24.66 3.90
N ARG A 37 -4.37 24.08 4.26
CA ARG A 37 -4.70 23.64 5.62
C ARG A 37 -3.68 22.66 6.19
N ASP A 38 -3.32 21.64 5.41
CA ASP A 38 -2.27 20.66 5.78
C ASP A 38 -0.93 21.34 6.05
N ARG A 39 -0.61 22.41 5.31
CA ARG A 39 0.70 23.06 5.36
C ARG A 39 0.84 24.11 6.45
N ILE A 40 -0.21 24.89 6.73
CA ILE A 40 -0.12 26.00 7.67
C ILE A 40 -0.71 25.65 9.05
N GLY A 41 -1.51 24.59 9.16
CA GLY A 41 -2.09 24.09 10.43
C GLY A 41 -3.10 25.03 11.10
N ALA A 42 -3.17 26.31 10.72
CA ALA A 42 -4.10 27.30 11.24
C ALA A 42 -5.34 27.42 10.36
N VAL A 43 -6.48 26.89 10.82
CA VAL A 43 -7.76 26.89 10.09
C VAL A 43 -8.20 28.30 9.68
N ASP A 44 -8.03 29.26 10.58
CA ASP A 44 -8.47 30.66 10.39
C ASP A 44 -7.68 31.40 9.30
N ALA A 45 -6.49 30.92 8.93
CA ALA A 45 -5.63 31.54 7.92
C ALA A 45 -5.69 30.86 6.55
N VAL A 46 -6.43 29.74 6.44
CA VAL A 46 -6.53 28.98 5.17
C VAL A 46 -7.20 29.81 4.09
N GLU A 47 -8.25 30.55 4.44
CA GLU A 47 -9.00 31.37 3.49
C GLU A 47 -8.15 32.52 2.95
N ASP A 48 -7.40 33.20 3.81
CA ASP A 48 -6.49 34.30 3.42
C ASP A 48 -5.39 33.81 2.48
N VAL A 49 -4.71 32.71 2.83
CA VAL A 49 -3.64 32.13 2.01
C VAL A 49 -4.18 31.56 0.70
N LEU A 50 -5.40 31.04 0.70
CA LEU A 50 -6.09 30.61 -0.52
C LEU A 50 -6.39 31.82 -1.40
N GLN A 51 -6.92 32.90 -0.85
CA GLN A 51 -7.21 34.11 -1.60
C GLN A 51 -5.94 34.69 -2.25
N GLU A 52 -4.83 34.78 -1.50
CA GLU A 52 -3.54 35.19 -2.07
C GLU A 52 -3.07 34.24 -3.18
N THR A 53 -3.25 32.94 -2.98
CA THR A 53 -2.93 31.91 -4.00
C THR A 53 -3.72 32.16 -5.28
N LEU A 54 -5.01 32.47 -5.18
CA LEU A 54 -5.87 32.73 -6.32
C LEU A 54 -5.49 34.04 -7.03
N VAL A 55 -5.15 35.10 -6.31
CA VAL A 55 -4.68 36.38 -6.88
C VAL A 55 -3.36 36.19 -7.65
N HIS A 56 -2.43 35.40 -7.09
CA HIS A 56 -1.19 35.05 -7.79
C HIS A 56 -1.43 34.13 -8.99
N ALA A 57 -2.38 33.20 -8.90
CA ALA A 57 -2.77 32.36 -10.02
C ALA A 57 -3.37 33.18 -11.17
N TRP A 58 -4.20 34.18 -10.85
CA TRP A 58 -4.83 35.08 -11.82
C TRP A 58 -3.80 35.79 -12.71
N SER A 59 -2.85 36.48 -12.09
CA SER A 59 -1.79 37.19 -12.79
C SER A 59 -0.88 36.22 -13.56
N GLY A 60 -0.43 35.15 -12.90
CA GLY A 60 0.51 34.21 -13.50
C GLY A 60 -0.03 33.44 -14.72
N LEU A 61 -1.33 33.11 -14.76
CA LEU A 61 -1.94 32.44 -15.91
C LEU A 61 -2.15 33.38 -17.11
N ARG A 62 -2.29 34.69 -16.89
CA ARG A 62 -2.33 35.69 -17.96
C ARG A 62 -0.95 35.83 -18.61
N ASP A 63 0.11 35.84 -17.80
CA ASP A 63 1.48 36.01 -18.27
C ASP A 63 2.06 34.75 -18.94
N ARG A 64 1.71 33.57 -18.42
CA ARG A 64 2.28 32.29 -18.87
C ARG A 64 1.23 31.20 -18.99
N ALA A 65 1.32 30.40 -20.06
CA ALA A 65 0.59 29.15 -20.18
C ALA A 65 1.45 27.96 -19.66
N PRO A 66 1.22 27.45 -18.44
CA PRO A 66 1.96 26.29 -17.93
C PRO A 66 1.55 25.01 -18.68
N ARG A 67 2.55 24.17 -19.04
CA ARG A 67 2.32 22.86 -19.69
C ARG A 67 1.43 21.92 -18.87
N HIS A 68 1.48 22.04 -17.54
CA HIS A 68 0.64 21.28 -16.60
C HIS A 68 -0.01 22.25 -15.60
N VAL A 69 -1.24 22.70 -15.90
CA VAL A 69 -1.96 23.73 -15.13
C VAL A 69 -2.14 23.34 -13.67
N ARG A 70 -2.61 22.10 -13.40
CA ARG A 70 -2.75 21.56 -12.04
C ARG A 70 -1.44 21.63 -11.25
N ALA A 71 -0.35 21.10 -11.80
CA ALA A 71 0.94 21.09 -11.10
C ALA A 71 1.46 22.50 -10.79
N TRP A 72 1.23 23.45 -11.71
CA TRP A 72 1.60 24.84 -11.52
C TRP A 72 0.77 25.53 -10.43
N LEU A 73 -0.56 25.34 -10.39
CA LEU A 73 -1.43 25.89 -9.34
C LEU A 73 -1.03 25.39 -7.94
N TYR A 74 -0.70 24.09 -7.82
CA TYR A 74 -0.22 23.52 -6.56
C TYR A 74 1.15 24.08 -6.16
N GLN A 75 2.00 24.44 -7.12
CA GLN A 75 3.26 25.11 -6.83
C GLN A 75 3.04 26.53 -6.30
N VAL A 76 2.12 27.29 -6.89
CA VAL A 76 1.75 28.63 -6.40
C VAL A 76 1.24 28.55 -4.95
N ALA A 77 0.36 27.60 -4.64
CA ALA A 77 -0.17 27.40 -3.29
C ALA A 77 0.93 27.06 -2.27
N ARG A 78 1.87 26.16 -2.62
CA ARG A 78 3.01 25.82 -1.75
C ARG A 78 3.89 27.05 -1.46
N ASN A 79 4.13 27.87 -2.48
CA ASN A 79 4.92 29.10 -2.31
C ASN A 79 4.19 30.09 -1.39
N ARG A 80 2.87 30.23 -1.49
CA ARG A 80 2.08 31.08 -0.58
C ARG A 80 2.09 30.57 0.85
N CYS A 81 1.95 29.25 1.07
CA CYS A 81 2.07 28.66 2.41
C CYS A 81 3.43 28.97 3.04
N ALA A 82 4.52 28.85 2.27
CA ALA A 82 5.86 29.16 2.75
C ALA A 82 6.02 30.64 3.12
N ASP A 83 5.45 31.55 2.32
CA ASP A 83 5.48 32.99 2.60
C ASP A 83 4.65 33.37 3.83
N TYR A 84 3.48 32.76 4.00
CA TYR A 84 2.65 32.90 5.19
C TYR A 84 3.41 32.47 6.45
N LEU A 85 3.99 31.26 6.45
CA LEU A 85 4.74 30.74 7.61
C LEU A 85 5.96 31.61 7.95
N ARG A 86 6.67 32.15 6.95
CA ARG A 86 7.73 33.13 7.16
C ARG A 86 7.21 34.44 7.76
N SER A 87 6.00 34.86 7.41
CA SER A 87 5.39 36.08 7.94
C SER A 87 4.96 35.91 9.41
N VAL A 88 4.41 34.75 9.76
CA VAL A 88 4.06 34.37 11.14
C VAL A 88 5.32 34.35 12.00
N GLN A 89 6.37 33.66 11.55
CA GLN A 89 7.65 33.61 12.27
C GLN A 89 8.31 34.99 12.48
N ARG A 90 8.06 35.96 11.59
CA ARG A 90 8.51 37.35 11.76
C ARG A 90 7.64 38.15 12.74
N ARG A 91 6.33 37.89 12.80
CA ARG A 91 5.38 38.54 13.72
C ARG A 91 5.53 38.01 15.16
N GLU A 92 5.76 36.72 15.32
CA GLU A 92 6.02 36.06 16.61
C GLU A 92 7.33 36.51 17.28
N ARG A 93 8.19 37.24 16.56
CA ARG A 93 9.40 37.86 17.13
C ARG A 93 9.13 39.15 17.93
N PHE A 94 7.88 39.64 17.99
CA PHE A 94 7.53 40.96 18.53
C PHE A 94 6.36 41.00 19.51
N VAL A 95 5.90 39.90 20.10
CA VAL A 95 4.79 39.93 21.07
C VAL A 95 5.19 39.31 22.41
N ASP A 96 4.99 40.11 23.47
CA ASP A 96 5.34 39.87 24.86
C ASP A 96 4.37 38.86 25.54
N SER A 97 4.86 38.31 26.64
CA SER A 97 4.52 37.13 27.45
C SER A 97 3.05 36.78 27.77
N GLU A 98 2.03 37.52 27.33
CA GLU A 98 0.64 37.26 27.75
C GLU A 98 -0.19 36.45 26.74
N GLU A 99 0.25 36.33 25.49
CA GLU A 99 -0.46 35.58 24.45
C GLU A 99 -0.07 34.09 24.36
N LEU A 100 0.98 33.68 25.11
CA LEU A 100 1.44 32.29 25.18
C LEU A 100 0.42 31.38 25.89
N ALA A 101 -0.31 31.90 26.88
CA ALA A 101 -1.35 31.16 27.58
C ALA A 101 -2.56 30.88 26.66
N THR A 102 -2.91 31.83 25.79
CA THR A 102 -4.02 31.70 24.83
C THR A 102 -3.64 30.84 23.62
N MET A 103 -2.36 30.83 23.21
CA MET A 103 -1.85 29.93 22.16
C MET A 103 -1.75 28.47 22.61
N ILE A 104 -1.42 28.20 23.88
CA ILE A 104 -1.37 26.84 24.44
C ILE A 104 -2.76 26.18 24.43
N ASP A 105 -3.81 26.97 24.64
CA ASP A 105 -5.20 26.52 24.63
C ASP A 105 -5.75 26.31 23.20
N ARG A 106 -5.23 27.05 22.20
CA ARG A 106 -5.70 26.98 20.80
C ARG A 106 -4.90 26.03 19.90
N TYR A 107 -3.61 25.80 20.16
CA TYR A 107 -2.71 25.03 19.26
C TYR A 107 -2.08 23.78 19.89
N GLY A 108 -2.25 23.54 21.19
CA GLY A 108 -1.65 22.41 21.89
C GLY A 108 -0.13 22.49 22.02
N VAL A 109 0.42 21.93 23.09
CA VAL A 109 1.88 21.87 23.32
C VAL A 109 2.50 20.89 22.31
N PRO A 110 3.63 21.22 21.63
CA PRO A 110 4.37 20.24 20.85
C PRO A 110 4.72 19.05 21.73
N THR A 111 4.27 17.86 21.35
CA THR A 111 4.57 16.65 22.11
C THR A 111 6.09 16.46 22.21
N ALA A 112 6.60 15.86 23.29
CA ALA A 112 8.03 15.55 23.43
C ALA A 112 8.60 14.80 22.20
N ARG A 113 7.74 14.09 21.47
CA ARG A 113 8.02 13.41 20.19
C ARG A 113 8.27 14.37 19.03
N GLN A 114 7.53 15.47 18.91
CA GLN A 114 7.75 16.49 17.86
C GLN A 114 9.01 17.31 18.12
N ARG A 115 9.33 17.56 19.39
CA ARG A 115 10.59 18.22 19.80
C ARG A 115 11.81 17.34 19.49
N ARG A 116 11.74 16.05 19.83
CA ARG A 116 12.77 15.06 19.46
C ARG A 116 12.92 14.92 17.95
N ALA A 117 11.82 14.81 17.19
CA ALA A 117 11.90 14.71 15.73
C ALA A 117 12.54 15.95 15.09
N ALA A 118 12.31 17.15 15.64
CA ALA A 118 12.98 18.37 15.18
C ALA A 118 14.47 18.38 15.56
N GLU A 119 14.83 17.93 16.77
CA GLU A 119 16.21 17.78 17.23
C GLU A 119 16.98 16.73 16.40
N ASP A 120 16.35 15.60 16.07
CA ASP A 120 16.91 14.53 15.24
C ASP A 120 17.18 15.02 13.81
N VAL A 121 16.25 15.79 13.23
CA VAL A 121 16.44 16.40 11.90
C VAL A 121 17.56 17.43 11.95
N ILE A 122 17.62 18.29 12.97
CA ILE A 122 18.69 19.28 13.13
C ILE A 122 20.06 18.59 13.28
N GLY A 123 20.16 17.53 14.10
CA GLY A 123 21.38 16.73 14.26
C GLY A 123 21.79 15.99 12.98
N ALA A 124 20.83 15.52 12.18
CA ALA A 124 21.11 14.91 10.87
C ALA A 124 21.68 15.92 9.87
N PHE A 125 21.30 17.21 9.95
CA PHE A 125 21.89 18.25 9.12
C PHE A 125 23.36 18.54 9.47
N ASP A 126 23.79 18.36 10.72
CA ASP A 126 25.18 18.61 11.12
C ASP A 126 26.17 17.66 10.43
N HIS A 127 25.73 16.45 10.06
CA HIS A 127 26.53 15.44 9.36
C HIS A 127 26.55 15.61 7.83
N VAL A 128 25.79 16.57 7.28
CA VAL A 128 25.76 16.86 5.84
C VAL A 128 26.86 17.85 5.46
N PRO A 129 27.74 17.57 4.47
CA PRO A 129 28.77 18.51 4.05
C PRO A 129 28.21 19.89 3.65
N ASP A 130 28.97 20.97 3.91
CA ASP A 130 28.49 22.36 3.83
C ASP A 130 27.84 22.73 2.48
N LYS A 131 28.35 22.18 1.37
CA LYS A 131 27.86 22.50 0.02
C LYS A 131 26.49 21.87 -0.25
N GLU A 132 26.26 20.67 0.26
CA GLU A 132 25.00 19.94 0.24
C GLU A 132 24.01 20.56 1.23
N ARG A 133 24.47 20.89 2.44
CA ARG A 133 23.68 21.57 3.48
C ARG A 133 23.16 22.92 2.99
N ALA A 134 24.01 23.72 2.37
CA ALA A 134 23.63 25.01 1.80
C ALA A 134 22.62 24.87 0.66
N ALA A 135 22.80 23.88 -0.23
CA ALA A 135 21.84 23.60 -1.29
C ALA A 135 20.47 23.16 -0.72
N LEU A 136 20.45 22.29 0.29
CA LEU A 136 19.22 21.86 0.95
C LEU A 136 18.50 23.03 1.63
N ARG A 137 19.22 23.88 2.37
CA ARG A 137 18.64 25.08 2.99
C ARG A 137 18.05 26.02 1.94
N SER A 138 18.81 26.31 0.89
CA SER A 138 18.31 27.20 -0.17
C SER A 138 17.12 26.62 -0.95
N PHE A 139 17.00 25.30 -1.05
CA PHE A 139 15.84 24.69 -1.70
C PHE A 139 14.62 24.58 -0.77
N TYR A 140 14.81 24.14 0.47
CA TYR A 140 13.71 23.81 1.39
C TYR A 140 13.30 24.96 2.31
N LEU A 141 14.26 25.78 2.76
CA LEU A 141 13.99 26.91 3.66
C LEU A 141 13.80 28.20 2.86
N ASP A 142 14.70 28.47 1.91
CA ASP A 142 14.61 29.69 1.09
C ASP A 142 13.62 29.53 -0.09
N GLY A 143 13.25 28.30 -0.47
CA GLY A 143 12.26 28.01 -1.51
C GLY A 143 12.74 28.29 -2.94
N LEU A 144 14.06 28.31 -3.17
CA LEU A 144 14.64 28.68 -4.45
C LEU A 144 14.62 27.53 -5.44
N SER A 145 14.44 27.87 -6.73
CA SER A 145 14.54 26.90 -7.81
C SER A 145 15.99 26.43 -8.00
N ILE A 146 16.16 25.25 -8.61
CA ILE A 146 17.48 24.69 -8.92
C ILE A 146 18.33 25.66 -9.75
N ALA A 147 17.70 26.45 -10.63
CA ALA A 147 18.40 27.44 -11.46
C ALA A 147 18.88 28.64 -10.64
N GLU A 148 18.08 29.13 -9.69
CA GLU A 148 18.46 30.23 -8.79
C GLU A 148 19.56 29.81 -7.81
N ILE A 149 19.48 28.58 -7.30
CA ILE A 149 20.54 27.98 -6.45
C ILE A 149 21.82 27.81 -7.28
N ALA A 150 21.71 27.35 -8.53
CA ALA A 150 22.86 27.20 -9.44
C ALA A 150 23.56 28.54 -9.69
N ALA A 151 22.79 29.60 -9.95
CA ALA A 151 23.31 30.96 -10.11
C ALA A 151 23.96 31.48 -8.81
N ARG A 152 23.28 31.31 -7.67
CA ARG A 152 23.77 31.73 -6.35
C ARG A 152 25.09 31.06 -5.96
N HIS A 153 25.23 29.77 -6.25
CA HIS A 153 26.42 29.00 -5.93
C HIS A 153 27.45 28.93 -7.08
N ARG A 154 27.23 29.71 -8.16
CA ARG A 154 28.08 29.78 -9.36
C ARG A 154 28.49 28.39 -9.87
N CYS A 155 27.51 27.49 -10.02
CA CYS A 155 27.76 26.14 -10.50
C CYS A 155 26.63 25.64 -11.42
N PRO A 156 26.87 24.60 -12.25
CA PRO A 156 25.82 24.09 -13.14
C PRO A 156 24.62 23.53 -12.37
N SER A 157 23.41 23.67 -12.92
CA SER A 157 22.17 23.11 -12.36
C SER A 157 22.24 21.61 -12.08
N GLY A 158 23.01 20.86 -12.89
CA GLY A 158 23.28 19.43 -12.64
C GLY A 158 24.06 19.17 -11.34
N THR A 159 24.97 20.09 -10.97
CA THR A 159 25.71 20.04 -9.71
C THR A 159 24.79 20.30 -8.52
N ILE A 160 23.86 21.24 -8.63
CA ILE A 160 22.85 21.49 -7.59
C ILE A 160 21.91 20.30 -7.43
N LYS A 161 21.45 19.69 -8.54
CA LYS A 161 20.66 18.45 -8.48
C LYS A 161 21.41 17.33 -7.75
N ARG A 162 22.70 17.16 -8.06
CA ARG A 162 23.56 16.18 -7.39
C ARG A 162 23.74 16.48 -5.91
N ARG A 163 23.98 17.74 -5.52
CA ARG A 163 24.11 18.17 -4.12
C ARG A 163 22.81 17.99 -3.33
N LEU A 164 21.66 18.32 -3.93
CA LEU A 164 20.36 18.10 -3.31
C LEU A 164 20.07 16.60 -3.13
N SER A 165 20.37 15.78 -4.14
CA SER A 165 20.22 14.32 -4.04
C SER A 165 21.13 13.76 -2.96
N HIS A 166 22.42 14.10 -2.99
CA HIS A 166 23.42 13.61 -2.05
C HIS A 166 23.12 14.06 -0.61
N GLY A 167 22.78 15.34 -0.41
CA GLY A 167 22.39 15.85 0.90
C GLY A 167 21.12 15.19 1.44
N ARG A 168 20.11 14.93 0.59
CA ARG A 168 18.91 14.18 1.00
C ARG A 168 19.28 12.76 1.42
N ASP A 169 20.13 12.08 0.65
CA ASP A 169 20.56 10.71 0.95
C ASP A 169 21.29 10.66 2.31
N MET A 170 22.13 11.65 2.63
CA MET A 170 22.85 11.72 3.91
C MET A 170 21.93 12.03 5.10
N VAL A 171 21.08 13.07 5.01
CA VAL A 171 20.08 13.35 6.08
C VAL A 171 19.19 12.14 6.31
N ARG A 172 18.81 11.46 5.22
CA ARG A 172 17.93 10.31 5.27
C ARG A 172 18.63 9.08 5.90
N SER A 173 19.91 8.88 5.62
CA SER A 173 20.75 7.84 6.24
C SER A 173 20.90 8.05 7.74
N GLU A 174 21.19 9.29 8.18
CA GLU A 174 21.30 9.65 9.60
C GLU A 174 19.97 9.47 10.34
N LEU A 175 18.85 9.73 9.67
CA LEU A 175 17.50 9.51 10.22
C LEU A 175 17.02 8.06 10.11
N GLY A 176 17.87 7.11 9.68
CA GLY A 176 17.53 5.69 9.57
C GLY A 176 16.50 5.35 8.50
N VAL A 177 16.26 6.25 7.54
CA VAL A 177 15.32 6.04 6.43
C VAL A 177 16.10 5.51 5.22
N THR A 178 15.89 4.26 4.82
CA THR A 178 16.66 3.66 3.71
C THR A 178 15.93 3.87 2.38
N MET A 179 16.63 4.23 1.29
CA MET A 179 16.10 4.06 -0.07
C MET A 179 17.13 3.56 -1.09
N ASN A 180 16.63 2.55 -1.80
CA ASN A 180 17.08 1.79 -2.94
C ASN A 180 17.73 2.65 -4.08
N ARG A 181 18.94 2.30 -4.51
CA ARG A 181 19.55 2.80 -5.77
C ARG A 181 19.53 1.70 -6.83
N ARG A 182 18.81 1.96 -7.93
CA ARG A 182 18.78 1.12 -9.14
C ARG A 182 20.11 1.12 -9.90
N SER A 183 20.35 0.00 -10.57
CA SER A 183 21.32 -0.27 -11.64
C SER A 183 22.76 -0.62 -11.22
N THR A 184 22.93 -1.89 -10.84
CA THR A 184 23.70 -2.81 -11.69
C THR A 184 23.14 -4.20 -11.44
N ALA A 185 22.34 -4.68 -12.39
CA ALA A 185 21.93 -6.07 -12.46
C ALA A 185 23.18 -6.95 -12.27
N MET A 186 23.07 -8.03 -11.50
CA MET A 186 24.18 -8.95 -11.16
C MET A 186 25.02 -8.53 -9.94
N SER A 187 24.40 -8.16 -8.81
CA SER A 187 25.07 -8.13 -7.49
C SER A 187 24.14 -8.17 -6.26
N ALA A 188 22.81 -8.28 -6.43
CA ALA A 188 21.85 -8.15 -5.33
C ALA A 188 21.70 -9.42 -4.48
N GLU A 189 21.98 -10.60 -5.03
CA GLU A 189 21.93 -11.87 -4.27
C GLU A 189 23.00 -11.96 -3.16
N ILE A 190 24.06 -11.15 -3.24
CA ILE A 190 25.22 -11.27 -2.34
C ILE A 190 25.15 -10.28 -1.16
N ARG A 191 24.27 -9.26 -1.18
CA ARG A 191 24.38 -8.11 -0.25
C ARG A 191 23.39 -8.05 0.92
N SER A 192 22.38 -8.91 1.01
CA SER A 192 21.45 -8.89 2.16
C SER A 192 21.63 -10.04 3.17
N GLY A 193 22.42 -11.08 2.83
CA GLY A 193 22.52 -12.29 3.66
C GLY A 193 21.20 -13.07 3.83
N LYS A 194 20.07 -12.58 3.29
CA LYS A 194 18.77 -13.27 3.31
C LYS A 194 18.62 -14.09 2.04
N LYS A 195 18.43 -15.40 2.19
CA LYS A 195 18.08 -16.27 1.06
C LYS A 195 16.75 -15.79 0.43
N GLY A 196 16.73 -15.72 -0.89
CA GLY A 196 15.51 -15.49 -1.68
C GLY A 196 14.57 -16.68 -1.63
N PHE A 197 13.31 -16.49 -2.03
CA PHE A 197 12.41 -17.60 -2.29
C PHE A 197 12.92 -18.41 -3.50
N PRO A 198 12.76 -19.75 -3.51
CA PRO A 198 13.14 -20.55 -4.67
C PRO A 198 12.31 -20.18 -5.90
N GLU A 199 12.91 -20.23 -7.09
CA GLU A 199 12.18 -19.92 -8.34
C GLU A 199 11.05 -20.92 -8.63
N LEU A 200 11.23 -22.18 -8.20
CA LEU A 200 10.24 -23.24 -8.30
C LEU A 200 9.62 -23.51 -6.94
N ARG A 201 8.30 -23.72 -6.92
CA ARG A 201 7.59 -24.11 -5.70
C ARG A 201 8.23 -25.40 -5.16
N PRO A 202 8.61 -25.43 -3.86
CA PRO A 202 9.01 -26.66 -3.22
C PRO A 202 7.97 -27.75 -3.41
N HIS A 203 8.40 -29.02 -3.40
CA HIS A 203 7.46 -30.13 -3.39
C HIS A 203 6.58 -30.05 -2.14
N ILE A 204 5.27 -30.26 -2.31
CA ILE A 204 4.29 -30.23 -1.22
C ILE A 204 3.57 -31.57 -1.17
N SER A 205 3.57 -32.24 -0.02
CA SER A 205 2.65 -33.34 0.29
C SER A 205 1.84 -33.04 1.53
N ILE A 206 0.58 -33.48 1.54
CA ILE A 206 -0.39 -33.19 2.59
C ILE A 206 -1.04 -34.51 2.97
N GLU A 207 -0.93 -34.89 4.24
CA GLU A 207 -1.44 -36.15 4.77
C GLU A 207 -2.42 -35.85 5.90
N LYS A 208 -3.62 -36.46 5.86
CA LYS A 208 -4.61 -36.30 6.92
C LYS A 208 -4.13 -37.04 8.18
N SER A 209 -4.01 -36.34 9.29
CA SER A 209 -3.58 -36.91 10.57
C SER A 209 -4.79 -37.45 11.36
N THR A 210 -4.58 -38.50 12.14
CA THR A 210 -5.61 -39.14 12.98
C THR A 210 -5.74 -38.55 14.39
N GLY A 211 -4.88 -37.61 14.76
CA GLY A 211 -4.89 -36.99 16.08
C GLY A 211 -6.03 -35.99 16.28
N ASP A 212 -6.36 -35.72 17.55
CA ASP A 212 -7.43 -34.78 17.90
C ASP A 212 -7.17 -33.38 17.30
N PRO A 213 -8.22 -32.73 16.76
CA PRO A 213 -8.18 -31.33 16.36
C PRO A 213 -7.80 -30.43 17.54
N PHE A 214 -7.15 -29.31 17.24
CA PHE A 214 -6.83 -28.28 18.24
C PHE A 214 -7.42 -26.93 17.84
N THR A 215 -7.72 -26.10 18.83
CA THR A 215 -8.09 -24.69 18.61
C THR A 215 -6.87 -23.91 18.14
N ILE A 216 -7.05 -23.12 17.10
CA ILE A 216 -6.02 -22.26 16.53
C ILE A 216 -6.14 -20.88 17.17
N ASP A 217 -5.03 -20.36 17.70
CA ASP A 217 -4.89 -18.95 18.04
C ASP A 217 -4.43 -18.15 16.81
N PHE A 218 -5.36 -17.88 15.89
CA PHE A 218 -5.10 -17.25 14.61
C PHE A 218 -4.99 -15.72 14.74
N ARG A 219 -3.76 -15.26 14.99
CA ARG A 219 -3.44 -13.84 15.25
C ARG A 219 -3.04 -13.07 14.00
N GLU A 220 -2.89 -13.75 12.88
CA GLU A 220 -2.55 -13.12 11.60
C GLU A 220 -3.74 -12.31 11.08
N LEU A 221 -3.47 -11.16 10.48
CA LEU A 221 -4.41 -10.53 9.56
C LEU A 221 -4.64 -11.53 8.43
N ALA A 222 -5.84 -12.11 8.39
CA ALA A 222 -6.15 -13.25 7.53
C ALA A 222 -5.65 -13.00 6.10
N TRP A 223 -4.89 -13.98 5.59
CA TRP A 223 -4.38 -14.00 4.21
C TRP A 223 -3.27 -12.99 3.88
N TRP A 224 -2.91 -12.12 4.82
CA TRP A 224 -1.71 -11.27 4.77
C TRP A 224 -0.55 -11.81 5.62
N PHE A 225 -0.78 -12.90 6.36
CA PHE A 225 0.19 -13.68 7.14
C PHE A 225 0.94 -12.92 8.24
N ILE A 226 0.54 -11.68 8.52
CA ILE A 226 1.19 -10.78 9.46
C ILE A 226 0.34 -10.57 10.70
N VAL A 227 0.96 -10.69 11.87
CA VAL A 227 0.31 -10.33 13.14
C VAL A 227 0.33 -8.80 13.29
N PRO A 228 -0.81 -8.13 13.58
CA PRO A 228 -0.85 -6.68 13.81
C PRO A 228 -0.20 -6.21 15.12
N GLU A 229 1.07 -6.55 15.34
CA GLU A 229 1.86 -6.20 16.52
C GLU A 229 3.18 -5.55 16.12
N ILE A 230 3.57 -4.48 16.82
CA ILE A 230 4.79 -3.73 16.49
C ILE A 230 6.01 -4.63 16.55
N GLY A 231 6.83 -4.58 15.50
CA GLY A 231 8.04 -5.37 15.36
C GLY A 231 7.87 -6.64 14.55
N GLU A 232 6.62 -7.09 14.33
CA GLU A 232 6.33 -8.23 13.48
C GLU A 232 6.79 -7.97 12.04
N GLN A 233 7.41 -8.98 11.44
CA GLN A 233 7.80 -9.00 10.03
C GLN A 233 7.59 -10.40 9.47
N VAL A 234 7.09 -10.46 8.24
CA VAL A 234 6.91 -11.71 7.51
C VAL A 234 7.19 -11.49 6.03
N ARG A 235 7.69 -12.53 5.37
CA ARG A 235 7.77 -12.58 3.92
C ARG A 235 6.99 -13.78 3.42
N TRP A 236 6.42 -13.67 2.23
CA TRP A 236 5.83 -14.82 1.54
C TRP A 236 5.98 -14.68 0.03
N ALA A 237 5.79 -15.79 -0.66
CA ALA A 237 5.89 -15.89 -2.10
C ALA A 237 4.68 -16.61 -2.68
N ASP A 238 4.19 -16.10 -3.80
CA ASP A 238 3.12 -16.68 -4.58
C ASP A 238 3.71 -17.47 -5.76
N TYR A 239 3.18 -18.68 -5.96
CA TYR A 239 3.57 -19.60 -7.01
C TYR A 239 2.35 -19.94 -7.86
N GLU A 240 2.49 -19.78 -9.17
CA GLU A 240 1.47 -20.14 -10.14
C GLU A 240 1.91 -21.34 -10.99
N PRO A 241 0.99 -22.23 -11.37
CA PRO A 241 1.29 -23.38 -12.22
C PRO A 241 1.65 -22.91 -13.63
N THR A 242 2.57 -23.58 -14.31
CA THR A 242 2.82 -23.38 -15.75
C THR A 242 1.65 -23.95 -16.57
N ARG A 243 1.43 -23.42 -17.79
CA ARG A 243 0.28 -23.85 -18.65
C ARG A 243 0.38 -25.31 -19.07
N ASP A 244 1.60 -25.79 -19.28
CA ASP A 244 1.91 -27.18 -19.58
C ASP A 244 1.83 -28.11 -18.34
N GLY A 245 1.54 -27.56 -17.15
CA GLY A 245 1.42 -28.32 -15.90
C GLY A 245 2.74 -28.89 -15.37
N THR A 246 3.89 -28.53 -15.93
CA THR A 246 5.18 -29.15 -15.57
C THR A 246 5.81 -28.58 -14.30
N ALA A 247 5.46 -27.37 -13.91
CA ALA A 247 6.05 -26.69 -12.77
C ALA A 247 5.12 -25.67 -12.13
N TRP A 248 5.51 -25.20 -10.94
CA TRP A 248 4.92 -24.05 -10.27
C TRP A 248 6.02 -23.01 -10.07
N LYS A 249 5.85 -21.81 -10.62
CA LYS A 249 6.88 -20.77 -10.67
C LYS A 249 6.54 -19.61 -9.75
N LEU A 250 7.56 -19.07 -9.11
CA LEU A 250 7.48 -17.82 -8.35
C LEU A 250 7.01 -16.69 -9.26
N THR A 251 5.85 -16.11 -8.97
CA THR A 251 5.30 -14.96 -9.71
C THR A 251 5.33 -13.68 -8.89
N GLU A 252 5.29 -13.77 -7.57
CA GLU A 252 5.31 -12.62 -6.69
C GLU A 252 5.94 -12.96 -5.34
N ASP A 253 6.68 -12.04 -4.73
CA ASP A 253 7.05 -12.12 -3.32
C ASP A 253 6.68 -10.82 -2.60
N LYS A 254 6.33 -10.96 -1.33
CA LYS A 254 5.86 -9.85 -0.51
C LYS A 254 6.64 -9.81 0.80
N THR A 255 6.87 -8.61 1.30
CA THR A 255 7.40 -8.37 2.65
C THR A 255 6.41 -7.48 3.38
N ALA A 256 5.92 -7.92 4.53
CA ALA A 256 5.09 -7.13 5.42
C ALA A 256 5.83 -6.80 6.72
N ALA A 257 5.61 -5.60 7.23
CA ALA A 257 6.14 -5.17 8.52
C ALA A 257 5.15 -4.28 9.27
N ALA A 258 4.92 -4.62 10.54
CA ALA A 258 4.09 -3.87 11.46
C ALA A 258 4.96 -2.82 12.19
N ARG A 259 4.79 -1.54 11.83
CA ARG A 259 5.80 -0.49 12.11
C ARG A 259 5.39 0.54 13.15
N ARG A 260 4.13 0.99 13.12
CA ARG A 260 3.71 2.18 13.89
C ARG A 260 2.35 1.98 14.53
N HIS A 261 2.17 2.44 15.76
CA HIS A 261 0.84 2.54 16.35
C HIS A 261 0.02 3.61 15.62
N ALA A 262 -1.27 3.35 15.51
CA ALA A 262 -2.25 4.23 14.89
C ALA A 262 -3.60 4.11 15.60
N ILE A 263 -4.48 5.08 15.34
CA ILE A 263 -5.87 5.06 15.80
C ILE A 263 -6.75 5.28 14.58
N ILE A 264 -7.64 4.34 14.30
CA ILE A 264 -8.65 4.44 13.23
C ILE A 264 -10.02 4.42 13.89
N HIS A 265 -10.81 5.49 13.73
CA HIS A 265 -12.15 5.61 14.31
C HIS A 265 -12.20 5.32 15.83
N GLY A 266 -11.18 5.79 16.57
CA GLY A 266 -11.07 5.57 18.02
C GLY A 266 -10.57 4.18 18.44
N ARG A 267 -10.24 3.30 17.48
CA ARG A 267 -9.69 1.96 17.75
C ARG A 267 -8.18 1.96 17.62
N GLU A 268 -7.49 1.48 18.65
CA GLU A 268 -6.04 1.27 18.60
C GLU A 268 -5.67 0.19 17.59
N CYS A 269 -4.64 0.44 16.80
CA CYS A 269 -4.19 -0.46 15.74
C CYS A 269 -2.73 -0.23 15.38
N VAL A 270 -2.24 -1.03 14.44
CA VAL A 270 -0.87 -0.96 13.93
C VAL A 270 -0.90 -0.73 12.42
N GLU A 271 -0.13 0.25 11.97
CA GLU A 271 0.21 0.46 10.57
C GLU A 271 1.16 -0.65 10.11
N ILE A 272 0.73 -1.35 9.07
CA ILE A 272 1.44 -2.42 8.39
C ILE A 272 1.83 -1.92 7.01
N GLU A 273 3.12 -1.95 6.70
CA GLU A 273 3.67 -1.65 5.39
C GLU A 273 3.94 -2.96 4.64
N ILE A 274 3.44 -3.08 3.41
CA ILE A 274 3.70 -4.24 2.54
C ILE A 274 4.35 -3.77 1.25
N GLU A 275 5.45 -4.43 0.92
CA GLU A 275 6.16 -4.29 -0.35
C GLU A 275 5.95 -5.55 -1.17
N GLU A 276 5.37 -5.41 -2.36
CA GLU A 276 5.09 -6.52 -3.27
C GLU A 276 6.02 -6.43 -4.47
N HIS A 277 6.83 -7.46 -4.69
CA HIS A 277 7.70 -7.62 -5.84
C HIS A 277 7.13 -8.67 -6.77
N ARG A 278 6.66 -8.25 -7.95
CA ARG A 278 6.22 -9.18 -8.99
C ARG A 278 7.36 -9.55 -9.92
N HIS A 279 7.51 -10.84 -10.11
CA HIS A 279 8.45 -11.45 -11.05
C HIS A 279 7.80 -11.49 -12.44
N LYS A 280 8.62 -11.63 -13.50
CA LYS A 280 8.11 -11.71 -14.88
C LYS A 280 7.07 -12.82 -14.97
N ASP A 281 6.01 -12.57 -15.74
CA ASP A 281 4.84 -13.45 -15.81
C ASP A 281 5.13 -14.82 -16.45
N ARG A 282 4.07 -15.63 -16.52
CA ARG A 282 4.01 -17.01 -17.01
C ARG A 282 4.66 -17.25 -18.39
N GLU A 283 4.82 -16.21 -19.21
CA GLU A 283 5.39 -16.26 -20.57
C GLU A 283 6.59 -15.30 -20.77
N GLY A 284 7.05 -14.64 -19.72
CA GLY A 284 8.14 -13.66 -19.79
C GLY A 284 7.75 -12.32 -20.43
N LEU A 285 6.46 -12.05 -20.60
CA LEU A 285 5.92 -10.81 -21.15
C LEU A 285 5.43 -9.90 -20.02
N LEU A 286 6.11 -8.78 -19.80
CA LEU A 286 5.44 -7.68 -19.10
C LEU A 286 4.29 -7.18 -20.00
N PRO A 287 3.14 -6.74 -19.44
CA PRO A 287 2.14 -6.03 -20.24
C PRO A 287 2.85 -4.97 -21.10
N LEU A 288 2.46 -4.83 -22.37
CA LEU A 288 3.13 -4.06 -23.44
C LEU A 288 3.53 -2.60 -23.13
N ASN A 289 3.29 -2.09 -21.91
CA ASN A 289 3.67 -0.76 -21.42
C ASN A 289 4.28 -0.76 -19.99
N HIS A 290 4.82 -1.86 -19.46
CA HIS A 290 5.35 -1.92 -18.10
C HIS A 290 6.89 -1.91 -18.02
N ASP A 291 7.42 -1.03 -17.19
CA ASP A 291 8.85 -0.86 -16.89
C ASP A 291 9.31 -1.99 -15.94
N PRO A 292 10.25 -2.87 -16.37
CA PRO A 292 10.71 -4.01 -15.57
C PRO A 292 11.32 -3.64 -14.22
N ASP A 293 11.82 -2.41 -14.07
CA ASP A 293 12.44 -1.96 -12.83
C ASP A 293 11.44 -1.36 -11.83
N LYS A 294 10.16 -1.16 -12.21
CA LYS A 294 9.11 -0.48 -11.43
C LYS A 294 8.18 -1.39 -10.62
N ILE A 295 8.51 -2.67 -10.48
CA ILE A 295 7.59 -3.67 -9.90
C ILE A 295 7.74 -3.76 -8.39
N THR A 296 7.52 -2.66 -7.67
CA THR A 296 7.28 -2.69 -6.22
C THR A 296 5.99 -1.96 -5.93
N ARG A 297 4.92 -2.69 -5.60
CA ARG A 297 3.72 -2.06 -5.05
C ARG A 297 3.96 -1.87 -3.56
N HIS A 298 3.80 -0.65 -3.09
CA HIS A 298 3.79 -0.35 -1.66
C HIS A 298 2.36 -0.11 -1.23
N THR A 299 1.86 -0.95 -0.33
CA THR A 299 0.52 -0.84 0.23
C THR A 299 0.62 -0.67 1.74
N ARG A 300 -0.26 0.14 2.31
CA ARG A 300 -0.37 0.30 3.76
C ARG A 300 -1.74 -0.13 4.23
N PHE A 301 -1.76 -0.84 5.35
CA PHE A 301 -2.93 -1.36 6.02
C PHE A 301 -2.87 -0.96 7.48
N TRP A 302 -4.02 -0.95 8.12
CA TRP A 302 -4.12 -0.79 9.55
C TRP A 302 -4.87 -1.98 10.12
N GLY A 303 -4.19 -2.76 10.95
CA GLY A 303 -4.74 -3.94 11.59
C GLY A 303 -4.78 -3.78 13.10
N SER A 304 -5.78 -4.33 13.77
CA SER A 304 -5.79 -4.47 15.23
C SER A 304 -5.93 -5.93 15.62
N LEU A 305 -5.31 -6.29 16.73
CA LEU A 305 -5.44 -7.61 17.35
C LEU A 305 -6.01 -7.43 18.76
N THR A 306 -7.10 -8.12 19.07
CA THR A 306 -7.73 -8.15 20.39
C THR A 306 -7.63 -9.55 21.00
N GLU A 307 -8.24 -9.76 22.17
CA GLU A 307 -8.33 -11.09 22.78
C GLU A 307 -9.17 -12.08 21.95
N THR A 308 -10.10 -11.57 21.14
CA THR A 308 -11.11 -12.38 20.43
C THR A 308 -11.03 -12.27 18.91
N GLU A 309 -10.48 -11.18 18.38
CA GLU A 309 -10.61 -10.83 16.97
C GLU A 309 -9.33 -10.23 16.39
N VAL A 310 -9.18 -10.39 15.07
CA VAL A 310 -8.18 -9.68 14.25
C VAL A 310 -8.94 -8.84 13.22
N HIS A 311 -8.76 -7.52 13.25
CA HIS A 311 -9.51 -6.59 12.41
C HIS A 311 -8.62 -5.89 11.39
N TRP A 312 -9.09 -5.84 10.14
CA TRP A 312 -8.58 -4.92 9.14
C TRP A 312 -9.40 -3.63 9.22
N LEU A 313 -8.77 -2.54 9.65
CA LEU A 313 -9.46 -1.28 9.93
C LEU A 313 -9.33 -0.25 8.82
N ALA A 314 -8.23 -0.26 8.06
CA ALA A 314 -8.04 0.65 6.94
C ALA A 314 -7.03 0.13 5.92
N VAL A 315 -7.12 0.63 4.69
CA VAL A 315 -6.16 0.39 3.61
C VAL A 315 -5.95 1.66 2.79
N GLU A 316 -4.69 1.94 2.49
CA GLU A 316 -4.31 2.95 1.51
C GLU A 316 -4.39 2.35 0.11
N SER A 317 -5.34 2.84 -0.69
CA SER A 317 -5.49 2.53 -2.10
C SER A 317 -4.90 3.63 -2.96
N MET A 318 -4.35 3.28 -4.13
CA MET A 318 -3.85 4.23 -5.12
C MET A 318 -4.74 4.17 -6.34
N LYS A 319 -5.39 5.28 -6.68
CA LYS A 319 -6.16 5.41 -7.91
C LYS A 319 -5.24 5.57 -9.12
N TYR A 320 -5.75 5.26 -10.30
CA TYR A 320 -5.01 5.37 -11.57
C TYR A 320 -4.49 6.79 -11.87
N ASP A 321 -5.12 7.83 -11.31
CA ASP A 321 -4.70 9.22 -11.45
C ASP A 321 -3.59 9.63 -10.45
N GLY A 322 -3.10 8.68 -9.63
CA GLY A 322 -2.09 8.89 -8.61
C GLY A 322 -2.63 9.45 -7.30
N THR A 323 -3.96 9.58 -7.15
CA THR A 323 -4.59 9.97 -5.88
C THR A 323 -4.53 8.80 -4.90
N ARG A 324 -4.04 9.07 -3.68
CA ARG A 324 -4.14 8.13 -2.56
C ARG A 324 -5.50 8.29 -1.91
N GLU A 325 -6.19 7.19 -1.76
CA GLU A 325 -7.46 7.09 -1.05
C GLU A 325 -7.24 6.21 0.17
N LEU A 326 -7.76 6.63 1.32
CA LEU A 326 -7.79 5.80 2.51
C LEU A 326 -9.21 5.27 2.65
N LEU A 327 -9.36 3.95 2.50
CA LEU A 327 -10.61 3.26 2.77
C LEU A 327 -10.52 2.69 4.19
N THR A 328 -11.59 2.78 4.95
CA THR A 328 -11.68 2.39 6.35
C THR A 328 -12.86 1.46 6.57
N CYS A 329 -12.88 0.71 7.67
CA CYS A 329 -13.95 -0.23 8.03
C CYS A 329 -15.36 0.37 8.20
N LEU A 330 -15.53 1.68 7.98
CA LEU A 330 -16.82 2.35 7.97
C LEU A 330 -17.29 2.75 6.55
N ASP A 331 -16.44 2.60 5.54
CA ASP A 331 -16.77 2.90 4.15
C ASP A 331 -17.48 1.71 3.50
N GLU A 332 -18.53 1.96 2.70
CA GLU A 332 -19.32 0.91 2.05
C GLU A 332 -18.46 0.03 1.11
N ASP A 333 -17.47 0.62 0.46
CA ASP A 333 -16.54 -0.05 -0.45
C ASP A 333 -15.32 -0.67 0.27
N PHE A 334 -15.25 -0.57 1.60
CA PHE A 334 -14.19 -1.23 2.37
C PHE A 334 -14.50 -2.72 2.43
N GLY A 335 -13.81 -3.47 1.56
CA GLY A 335 -13.97 -4.91 1.33
C GLY A 335 -14.59 -5.66 2.50
N TRP A 336 -15.91 -5.81 2.45
CA TRP A 336 -16.74 -6.32 3.55
C TRP A 336 -16.29 -7.70 4.03
N ASP A 337 -15.69 -8.50 3.14
CA ASP A 337 -15.25 -9.87 3.42
C ASP A 337 -13.91 -9.97 4.18
N TRP A 338 -13.17 -8.88 4.35
CA TRP A 338 -11.81 -8.92 4.91
C TRP A 338 -11.65 -8.14 6.23
N GLY A 339 -12.71 -7.49 6.70
CA GLY A 339 -12.66 -6.50 7.79
C GLY A 339 -12.47 -7.08 9.20
N MET A 340 -12.91 -8.32 9.44
CA MET A 340 -12.92 -8.93 10.77
C MET A 340 -12.83 -10.45 10.69
N SER A 341 -11.85 -11.03 11.36
CA SER A 341 -11.70 -12.49 11.49
C SER A 341 -11.66 -12.89 12.96
N THR A 342 -12.28 -14.02 13.27
CA THR A 342 -12.22 -14.59 14.62
C THR A 342 -10.83 -15.13 14.88
N ARG A 343 -10.24 -14.73 16.02
CA ARG A 343 -8.91 -15.18 16.42
C ARG A 343 -8.88 -16.66 16.78
N HIS A 344 -9.92 -17.15 17.45
CA HIS A 344 -9.98 -18.54 17.90
C HIS A 344 -10.76 -19.40 16.91
N ILE A 345 -10.05 -20.16 16.09
CA ILE A 345 -10.68 -21.06 15.11
C ILE A 345 -10.73 -22.47 15.67
N GLU A 346 -11.95 -22.98 15.84
CA GLU A 346 -12.21 -24.33 16.32
C GLU A 346 -12.58 -25.28 15.17
N ASN A 347 -12.37 -26.58 15.36
CA ASN A 347 -12.87 -27.59 14.44
C ASN A 347 -14.26 -28.04 14.88
N LYS A 348 -15.29 -27.41 14.34
CA LYS A 348 -16.69 -27.74 14.63
C LYS A 348 -17.33 -28.66 13.59
N GLY A 349 -16.54 -29.24 12.69
CA GLY A 349 -17.03 -30.20 11.70
C GLY A 349 -17.93 -29.60 10.62
N PHE A 350 -17.78 -28.31 10.31
CA PHE A 350 -18.62 -27.56 9.35
C PHE A 350 -18.50 -28.00 7.88
N LEU A 351 -17.64 -28.96 7.58
CA LEU A 351 -17.51 -29.57 6.27
C LEU A 351 -17.58 -31.09 6.42
N LEU A 352 -18.40 -31.73 5.61
CA LEU A 352 -18.54 -33.18 5.53
C LEU A 352 -17.87 -33.68 4.25
N GLU A 353 -17.04 -34.70 4.37
CA GLU A 353 -16.39 -35.36 3.24
C GLU A 353 -17.24 -36.57 2.82
N GLN A 354 -17.66 -36.58 1.56
CA GLN A 354 -18.50 -37.62 0.97
C GLN A 354 -17.63 -38.79 0.48
N THR A 355 -18.26 -39.94 0.22
CA THR A 355 -17.57 -41.15 -0.24
C THR A 355 -16.94 -41.01 -1.63
N ASP A 356 -17.42 -40.08 -2.45
CA ASP A 356 -16.88 -39.76 -3.77
C ASP A 356 -15.79 -38.68 -3.73
N GLY A 357 -15.41 -38.21 -2.54
CA GLY A 357 -14.40 -37.17 -2.33
C GLY A 357 -14.92 -35.73 -2.47
N THR A 358 -16.21 -35.54 -2.76
CA THR A 358 -16.84 -34.21 -2.70
C THR A 358 -17.04 -33.76 -1.26
N LEU A 359 -17.18 -32.45 -1.07
CA LEU A 359 -17.38 -31.84 0.24
C LEU A 359 -18.76 -31.20 0.31
N THR A 360 -19.37 -31.20 1.50
CA THR A 360 -20.65 -30.53 1.75
C THR A 360 -20.50 -29.61 2.94
N LYS A 361 -20.86 -28.33 2.79
CA LYS A 361 -20.87 -27.37 3.89
C LYS A 361 -22.11 -27.63 4.75
N ILE A 362 -21.93 -27.65 6.07
CA ILE A 362 -23.07 -27.71 6.99
C ILE A 362 -23.80 -26.35 6.96
N PRO A 363 -25.15 -26.32 6.99
CA PRO A 363 -25.89 -25.06 7.12
C PRO A 363 -25.38 -24.19 8.27
N ASP A 364 -25.41 -22.88 8.09
CA ASP A 364 -24.96 -21.87 9.07
C ASP A 364 -23.47 -21.94 9.45
N ALA A 365 -22.66 -22.70 8.72
CA ALA A 365 -21.21 -22.67 8.88
C ALA A 365 -20.69 -21.25 8.58
N PRO A 366 -19.79 -20.70 9.44
CA PRO A 366 -19.22 -19.38 9.22
C PRO A 366 -18.44 -19.33 7.91
N GLN A 367 -18.10 -18.13 7.46
CA GLN A 367 -17.26 -17.96 6.27
C GLN A 367 -15.90 -18.63 6.44
N VAL A 368 -15.25 -18.40 7.60
CA VAL A 368 -13.94 -18.98 7.96
C VAL A 368 -14.11 -20.07 9.01
N PHE A 369 -13.58 -21.27 8.75
CA PHE A 369 -13.61 -22.39 9.71
C PHE A 369 -12.50 -23.41 9.47
N SER A 370 -12.15 -24.16 10.52
CA SER A 370 -11.21 -25.26 10.38
C SER A 370 -11.90 -26.60 10.07
N HIS A 371 -11.18 -27.49 9.42
CA HIS A 371 -11.61 -28.83 9.10
C HIS A 371 -10.41 -29.79 9.13
N GLY A 372 -10.29 -30.55 10.22
CA GLY A 372 -9.32 -31.65 10.33
C GLY A 372 -7.87 -31.23 10.53
N ARG A 373 -7.06 -32.22 10.93
CA ARG A 373 -5.63 -32.09 11.19
C ARG A 373 -4.82 -32.75 10.07
N TYR A 374 -3.71 -32.12 9.71
CA TYR A 374 -2.86 -32.55 8.60
C TYR A 374 -1.39 -32.42 8.95
N THR A 375 -0.62 -33.37 8.45
CA THR A 375 0.83 -33.29 8.34
C THR A 375 1.16 -32.75 6.96
N VAL A 376 1.80 -31.58 6.91
CA VAL A 376 2.13 -30.87 5.67
C VAL A 376 3.64 -30.87 5.51
N HIS A 377 4.12 -31.44 4.41
CA HIS A 377 5.53 -31.41 4.03
C HIS A 377 5.75 -30.36 2.94
N ILE A 378 6.74 -29.49 3.12
CA ILE A 378 7.13 -28.43 2.17
C ILE A 378 8.65 -28.51 2.01
N GLY A 379 9.10 -29.06 0.88
CA GLY A 379 10.50 -29.46 0.72
C GLY A 379 10.92 -30.43 1.83
N ASP A 380 12.01 -30.11 2.54
CA ASP A 380 12.56 -30.95 3.62
C ASP A 380 11.92 -30.68 4.99
N ARG A 381 10.86 -29.86 5.05
CA ARG A 381 10.25 -29.42 6.31
C ARG A 381 8.87 -30.01 6.49
N THR A 382 8.53 -30.33 7.73
CA THR A 382 7.26 -30.95 8.12
C THR A 382 6.57 -30.09 9.16
N PHE A 383 5.26 -29.88 8.98
CA PHE A 383 4.42 -29.06 9.84
C PHE A 383 3.17 -29.82 10.25
N GLU A 384 2.80 -29.69 11.52
CA GLU A 384 1.50 -30.14 12.01
C GLU A 384 0.52 -28.96 11.95
N CYS A 385 -0.53 -29.12 11.15
CA CYS A 385 -1.45 -28.05 10.80
C CYS A 385 -2.90 -28.45 11.02
N MET A 386 -3.72 -27.44 11.29
CA MET A 386 -5.15 -27.49 10.98
C MET A 386 -5.35 -26.94 9.57
N ARG A 387 -6.27 -27.54 8.81
CA ARG A 387 -6.73 -26.96 7.56
C ARG A 387 -7.84 -25.97 7.86
N VAL A 388 -7.75 -24.77 7.32
CA VAL A 388 -8.71 -23.67 7.47
C VAL A 388 -9.25 -23.31 6.10
N PHE A 389 -10.57 -23.23 5.99
CA PHE A 389 -11.27 -22.78 4.81
C PHE A 389 -11.80 -21.37 5.01
N ASP A 390 -11.81 -20.60 3.94
CA ASP A 390 -12.60 -19.38 3.78
C ASP A 390 -13.28 -19.47 2.41
N ILE A 391 -14.60 -19.55 2.45
CA ILE A 391 -15.45 -19.84 1.30
C ILE A 391 -16.45 -18.71 1.17
N ASP A 392 -16.50 -18.08 0.00
CA ASP A 392 -17.53 -17.08 -0.29
C ASP A 392 -18.93 -17.64 0.00
N GLU A 393 -19.79 -16.80 0.59
CA GLU A 393 -21.17 -17.20 0.91
C GLU A 393 -21.98 -17.55 -0.34
N ASP A 394 -21.71 -16.88 -1.45
CA ASP A 394 -22.31 -17.17 -2.76
C ASP A 394 -21.54 -18.32 -3.43
N ALA A 395 -21.93 -19.56 -3.11
CA ALA A 395 -21.44 -20.77 -3.74
C ALA A 395 -21.84 -20.81 -5.23
N SER A 396 -21.09 -20.07 -6.05
CA SER A 396 -21.27 -19.90 -7.48
C SER A 396 -20.04 -20.35 -8.27
N GLU A 397 -20.18 -20.56 -9.57
CA GLU A 397 -19.04 -20.87 -10.43
C GLU A 397 -18.04 -19.70 -10.57
N ARG A 398 -18.26 -18.57 -9.90
CA ARG A 398 -17.32 -17.44 -9.83
C ARG A 398 -16.81 -17.21 -8.41
N ALA A 399 -17.23 -18.04 -7.46
CA ALA A 399 -16.87 -17.95 -6.07
C ALA A 399 -15.38 -18.16 -5.86
N VAL A 400 -14.92 -17.70 -4.72
CA VAL A 400 -13.56 -17.88 -4.26
C VAL A 400 -13.55 -18.88 -3.11
N LEU A 401 -12.52 -19.71 -3.14
CA LEU A 401 -12.22 -20.62 -2.04
C LEU A 401 -10.75 -20.44 -1.66
N VAL A 402 -10.52 -20.14 -0.39
CA VAL A 402 -9.22 -20.20 0.25
C VAL A 402 -9.14 -21.47 1.07
N MET A 403 -8.02 -22.17 0.93
CA MET A 403 -7.65 -23.28 1.79
C MET A 403 -6.25 -23.02 2.34
N ALA A 404 -6.14 -22.83 3.65
CA ALA A 404 -4.88 -22.60 4.33
C ALA A 404 -4.54 -23.71 5.32
N TYR A 405 -3.25 -23.90 5.55
CA TYR A 405 -2.72 -24.82 6.55
C TYR A 405 -2.02 -24.00 7.61
N VAL A 406 -2.62 -24.00 8.80
CA VAL A 406 -2.23 -23.14 9.92
C VAL A 406 -1.67 -24.02 11.03
N THR A 407 -0.46 -23.71 11.48
CA THR A 407 0.21 -24.43 12.55
C THR A 407 -0.46 -24.22 13.90
N ARG A 408 -0.11 -25.03 14.89
CA ARG A 408 -0.56 -24.84 16.28
C ARG A 408 -0.20 -23.49 16.89
N ALA A 409 0.86 -22.85 16.38
CA ALA A 409 1.25 -21.50 16.78
C ALA A 409 0.42 -20.40 16.11
N GLY A 410 -0.61 -20.76 15.32
CA GLY A 410 -1.45 -19.79 14.62
C GLY A 410 -0.80 -19.18 13.38
N ARG A 411 0.26 -19.81 12.85
CA ARG A 411 0.99 -19.33 11.68
C ARG A 411 0.62 -20.09 10.42
N THR A 412 0.32 -19.36 9.34
CA THR A 412 0.04 -19.96 8.04
C THR A 412 1.35 -20.37 7.36
N ILE A 413 1.44 -21.64 6.94
CA ILE A 413 2.63 -22.17 6.23
C ILE A 413 2.35 -22.48 4.75
N LEU A 414 1.09 -22.72 4.42
CA LEU A 414 0.63 -22.90 3.05
C LEU A 414 -0.75 -22.28 2.92
N PHE A 415 -0.91 -21.41 1.93
CA PHE A 415 -2.18 -20.87 1.50
C PHE A 415 -2.42 -21.32 0.06
N ARG A 416 -3.62 -21.79 -0.23
CA ARG A 416 -4.03 -22.19 -1.58
C ARG A 416 -5.25 -21.39 -2.00
N ARG A 417 -5.13 -20.72 -3.16
CA ARG A 417 -6.26 -20.09 -3.81
C ARG A 417 -6.91 -21.05 -4.78
N TYR A 418 -8.21 -21.23 -4.63
CA TYR A 418 -9.06 -21.83 -5.64
C TYR A 418 -10.09 -20.81 -6.14
N ASN A 419 -10.42 -20.91 -7.42
CA ASN A 419 -11.47 -20.12 -8.04
C ASN A 419 -12.57 -21.05 -8.55
N GLY A 420 -13.82 -20.63 -8.47
CA GLY A 420 -14.92 -21.24 -9.20
C GLY A 420 -14.61 -21.28 -10.69
N ASN A 421 -15.20 -22.21 -11.43
CA ASN A 421 -14.75 -22.55 -12.78
C ASN A 421 -14.79 -21.40 -13.80
N LEU A 422 -15.66 -20.39 -13.65
CA LEU A 422 -15.85 -19.34 -14.65
C LEU A 422 -14.98 -18.10 -14.41
N TRP A 423 -14.40 -17.58 -15.49
CA TRP A 423 -13.78 -16.25 -15.51
C TRP A 423 -14.10 -15.47 -16.80
N GLY A 424 -13.95 -14.15 -16.76
CA GLY A 424 -14.38 -13.24 -17.85
C GLY A 424 -15.60 -12.36 -17.48
N LYS A 425 -16.09 -11.51 -18.38
CA LYS A 425 -17.06 -10.43 -18.04
C LYS A 425 -18.52 -10.89 -17.94
N ARG A 426 -19.22 -10.32 -16.95
CA ARG A 426 -20.63 -10.55 -16.61
C ARG A 426 -21.65 -9.90 -17.57
N GLU A 427 -21.24 -8.97 -18.44
CA GLU A 427 -22.03 -8.40 -19.55
C GLU A 427 -21.23 -7.24 -20.19
N LYS A 428 -21.14 -7.18 -21.52
CA LYS A 428 -20.75 -5.96 -22.27
C LYS A 428 -21.55 -5.87 -23.57
N PRO A 429 -21.80 -4.65 -24.09
CA PRO A 429 -22.70 -4.39 -25.22
C PRO A 429 -22.31 -5.17 -26.50
N PRO A 430 -23.24 -5.32 -27.47
CA PRO A 430 -23.29 -6.44 -28.43
C PRO A 430 -22.14 -6.55 -29.45
N HIS A 431 -21.05 -5.78 -29.34
CA HIS A 431 -20.02 -5.68 -30.38
C HIS A 431 -18.57 -5.88 -29.90
N SER A 432 -18.36 -6.55 -28.76
CA SER A 432 -17.04 -7.06 -28.39
C SER A 432 -17.15 -8.53 -28.04
N TRP A 433 -16.47 -9.39 -28.79
CA TRP A 433 -16.39 -10.84 -28.59
C TRP A 433 -16.18 -11.19 -27.11
N GLY A 434 -17.29 -11.55 -26.44
CA GLY A 434 -17.35 -11.94 -25.04
C GLY A 434 -17.48 -13.45 -24.97
N VAL A 435 -16.35 -14.13 -24.93
CA VAL A 435 -16.31 -15.58 -24.70
C VAL A 435 -16.18 -15.78 -23.19
N GLU A 436 -17.13 -16.50 -22.62
CA GLU A 436 -17.03 -17.01 -21.25
C GLU A 436 -15.92 -18.08 -21.22
N MET A 437 -14.94 -17.90 -20.34
CA MET A 437 -13.75 -18.75 -20.26
C MET A 437 -13.79 -19.57 -18.97
N THR A 438 -13.22 -20.76 -19.00
CA THR A 438 -13.13 -21.61 -17.82
C THR A 438 -11.70 -21.71 -17.30
N TRP A 439 -11.55 -21.80 -15.99
CA TRP A 439 -10.25 -22.08 -15.37
C TRP A 439 -9.83 -23.53 -15.63
N GLU A 440 -10.76 -24.45 -15.89
CA GLU A 440 -10.43 -25.82 -16.29
C GLU A 440 -9.69 -25.90 -17.63
N GLU A 441 -10.05 -25.05 -18.59
CA GLU A 441 -9.34 -24.97 -19.87
C GLU A 441 -7.97 -24.30 -19.72
N ASP A 442 -7.87 -23.27 -18.86
CA ASP A 442 -6.64 -22.50 -18.66
C ASP A 442 -5.64 -23.19 -17.73
N LEU A 443 -6.13 -24.03 -16.80
CA LEU A 443 -5.39 -24.78 -15.78
C LEU A 443 -5.82 -26.27 -15.75
N PRO A 444 -5.68 -27.01 -16.85
CA PRO A 444 -6.20 -28.38 -16.93
C PRO A 444 -5.49 -29.36 -15.98
N HIS A 445 -4.26 -29.04 -15.58
CA HIS A 445 -3.39 -29.92 -14.81
C HIS A 445 -3.40 -29.68 -13.30
N THR A 446 -4.22 -28.76 -12.80
CA THR A 446 -4.25 -28.42 -11.38
C THR A 446 -5.31 -29.20 -10.61
N ASP A 447 -5.15 -29.25 -9.28
CA ASP A 447 -6.10 -29.90 -8.39
C ASP A 447 -7.50 -29.26 -8.48
N ARG A 448 -8.52 -30.07 -8.20
CA ARG A 448 -9.92 -29.66 -8.20
C ARG A 448 -10.58 -30.07 -6.90
N LEU A 449 -11.51 -29.24 -6.44
CA LEU A 449 -12.38 -29.53 -5.30
C LEU A 449 -13.82 -29.29 -5.73
N VAL A 450 -14.74 -30.07 -5.18
CA VAL A 450 -16.17 -29.86 -5.36
C VAL A 450 -16.78 -29.68 -3.97
N ILE A 451 -17.39 -28.51 -3.74
CA ILE A 451 -18.08 -28.18 -2.49
C ILE A 451 -19.50 -27.78 -2.85
N ASP A 452 -20.50 -28.45 -2.26
CA ASP A 452 -21.93 -28.18 -2.51
C ASP A 452 -22.29 -28.20 -4.03
N GLY A 453 -21.63 -29.06 -4.79
CA GLY A 453 -21.80 -29.17 -6.25
C GLY A 453 -21.06 -28.12 -7.08
N VAL A 454 -20.43 -27.13 -6.45
CA VAL A 454 -19.61 -26.11 -7.12
C VAL A 454 -18.18 -26.59 -7.27
N LYS A 455 -17.64 -26.48 -8.49
CA LYS A 455 -16.27 -26.87 -8.80
C LYS A 455 -15.30 -25.71 -8.62
N TYR A 456 -14.25 -25.96 -7.86
CA TYR A 456 -13.16 -25.03 -7.56
C TYR A 456 -11.84 -25.55 -8.14
N VAL A 457 -11.17 -24.71 -8.95
CA VAL A 457 -9.91 -25.00 -9.64
C VAL A 457 -8.76 -24.34 -8.89
N HIS A 458 -7.71 -25.11 -8.58
CA HIS A 458 -6.52 -24.62 -7.86
C HIS A 458 -5.71 -23.65 -8.73
N HIS A 459 -5.61 -22.39 -8.27
CA HIS A 459 -5.04 -21.29 -9.04
C HIS A 459 -3.60 -20.94 -8.64
N TYR A 460 -3.34 -20.65 -7.36
CA TYR A 460 -1.98 -20.34 -6.88
C TYR A 460 -1.75 -20.86 -5.45
N ASP A 461 -0.47 -21.02 -5.08
CA ASP A 461 -0.03 -21.28 -3.70
C ASP A 461 0.77 -20.10 -3.17
N SER A 462 0.54 -19.73 -1.92
CA SER A 462 1.43 -18.82 -1.18
C SER A 462 2.17 -19.57 -0.07
N LEU A 463 3.48 -19.37 0.01
CA LEU A 463 4.37 -19.96 1.02
C LEU A 463 5.10 -18.86 1.80
N THR A 464 5.05 -18.93 3.13
CA THR A 464 5.79 -18.00 3.99
C THR A 464 7.28 -18.33 4.02
N ASP A 465 8.12 -17.36 4.37
CA ASP A 465 9.55 -17.58 4.63
C ASP A 465 9.79 -18.64 5.70
N ALA A 466 8.95 -18.66 6.72
CA ALA A 466 8.91 -19.68 7.75
C ALA A 466 8.52 -21.07 7.22
N ALA A 467 7.82 -21.19 6.09
CA ALA A 467 7.58 -22.48 5.44
C ALA A 467 8.81 -22.92 4.61
N CYS A 468 9.44 -21.98 3.91
CA CYS A 468 10.57 -22.23 3.01
C CYS A 468 11.94 -22.33 3.73
N GLY A 469 12.02 -22.08 5.04
CA GLY A 469 13.30 -22.11 5.76
C GLY A 469 14.18 -20.88 5.52
N LEU A 470 13.54 -19.75 5.27
CA LEU A 470 14.17 -18.47 4.92
C LEU A 470 14.10 -17.44 6.06
N SER A 471 13.38 -17.75 7.13
CA SER A 471 13.40 -17.00 8.38
C SER A 471 14.81 -17.03 8.99
N ALA A 472 15.34 -15.85 9.33
CA ALA A 472 16.71 -15.67 9.82
C ALA A 472 17.00 -16.39 11.13
#